data_AF-A0A847JN48-F1
#
_entry.id   AF-A0A847JN48-F1
#
_cell.length_a   1.000
_cell.length_b   1.000
_cell.length_c   1.000
_cell.angle_alpha   90.00
_cell.angle_beta   90.00
_cell.angle_gamma   90.00
#
_symmetry.space_group_name_H-M   'P 1'
#
loop_
_entity.id
_entity.type
_entity.pdbx_description
1 polymer ?
#
loop_
_entity_poly.entity_id
_entity_poly.type
_entity_poly.pdbx_seq_one_letter_code
_entity_poly.pdbx_strand_id
1 'polypeptide(L)'
;MINRLHAVFLRAGFPDHTKCQLGIAASREKLIVSELDGFNLAEAMNLHHMIVEYEKILEDLDKQINHTVVACGEDAEILISIPGFGIKTTMAVLAYAGDMRRFEKPSQLVNYIGFSPRLYASGDIERSGSIQK
;
A
#
# COMPACT_ATOMS: atom_id res chain seq x y z
N MET A 1 -10.24 -4.00 11.06
CA MET A 1 -11.22 -3.37 11.97
C MET A 1 -12.57 -3.12 11.30
N ILE A 2 -12.63 -2.70 10.03
CA ILE A 2 -13.89 -2.56 9.26
C ILE A 2 -14.77 -3.82 9.32
N ASN A 3 -14.20 -5.02 9.14
CA ASN A 3 -14.95 -6.27 9.27
C ASN A 3 -15.56 -6.46 10.67
N ARG A 4 -14.88 -5.99 11.72
CA ARG A 4 -15.37 -6.06 13.11
C ARG A 4 -16.48 -5.04 13.33
N LEU A 5 -16.32 -3.82 12.83
CA LEU A 5 -17.35 -2.79 12.89
C LEU A 5 -18.63 -3.24 12.17
N HIS A 6 -18.49 -3.85 10.99
CA HIS A 6 -19.61 -4.47 10.27
C HIS A 6 -20.32 -5.56 11.09
N ALA A 7 -19.57 -6.37 11.85
CA ALA A 7 -20.16 -7.35 12.77
C ALA A 7 -20.92 -6.70 13.94
N VAL A 8 -20.49 -5.52 14.42
CA VAL A 8 -21.24 -4.75 15.43
C VAL A 8 -22.59 -4.30 14.88
N PHE A 9 -22.63 -3.76 13.65
CA PHE A 9 -23.89 -3.37 12.99
C PHE A 9 -24.82 -4.56 12.78
N LEU A 10 -24.30 -5.72 12.34
CA LEU A 10 -25.08 -6.95 12.22
C LEU A 10 -25.71 -7.37 13.56
N ARG A 11 -24.93 -7.32 14.65
CA ARG A 11 -25.40 -7.67 16.00
C ARG A 11 -26.44 -6.69 16.54
N ALA A 12 -26.32 -5.42 16.16
CA ALA A 12 -27.28 -4.37 16.52
C ALA A 12 -28.57 -4.39 15.67
N GLY A 13 -28.67 -5.29 14.68
CA GLY A 13 -29.87 -5.45 13.85
C GLY A 13 -29.87 -4.60 12.57
N PHE A 14 -28.71 -4.11 12.13
CA PHE A 14 -28.56 -3.30 10.91
C PHE A 14 -27.75 -4.07 9.85
N PRO A 15 -28.37 -4.99 9.08
CA PRO A 15 -27.67 -5.84 8.13
C PRO A 15 -27.34 -5.16 6.79
N ASP A 16 -27.96 -4.03 6.50
CA ASP A 16 -27.88 -3.39 5.18
C ASP A 16 -26.60 -2.57 4.96
N HIS A 17 -25.82 -2.31 6.02
CA HIS A 17 -24.59 -1.54 5.93
C HIS A 17 -23.45 -2.36 5.34
N THR A 18 -22.95 -1.90 4.21
CA THR A 18 -21.83 -2.52 3.54
C THR A 18 -20.48 -2.12 4.16
N LYS A 19 -19.49 -3.00 4.01
CA LYS A 19 -18.10 -2.70 4.41
C LYS A 19 -17.55 -1.45 3.72
N CYS A 20 -17.96 -1.19 2.47
CA CYS A 20 -17.55 -0.01 1.73
C CYS A 20 -18.07 1.27 2.36
N GLN A 21 -19.35 1.31 2.76
CA GLN A 21 -19.94 2.45 3.48
C GLN A 21 -19.23 2.70 4.82
N LEU A 22 -18.95 1.64 5.57
CA LEU A 22 -18.21 1.73 6.83
C LEU A 22 -16.73 2.09 6.64
N GLY A 23 -16.19 1.90 5.43
CA GLY A 23 -14.84 2.32 5.05
C GLY A 23 -14.67 3.82 4.92
N ILE A 24 -15.75 4.56 4.64
CA ILE A 24 -15.72 6.01 4.45
C ILE A 24 -15.86 6.69 5.81
N ALA A 25 -14.85 7.47 6.24
CA ALA A 25 -14.80 8.08 7.58
C ALA A 25 -16.07 8.86 7.95
N ALA A 26 -16.52 9.77 7.07
CA ALA A 26 -17.71 10.60 7.31
C ALA A 26 -19.01 9.77 7.41
N SER A 27 -19.16 8.75 6.57
CA SER A 27 -20.31 7.84 6.61
C SER A 27 -20.28 6.98 7.88
N ARG A 28 -19.11 6.46 8.23
CA ARG A 28 -18.87 5.62 9.40
C ARG A 28 -19.27 6.34 10.69
N GLU A 29 -18.80 7.56 10.88
CA GLU A 29 -19.09 8.36 12.09
C GLU A 29 -20.59 8.62 12.23
N LYS A 30 -21.23 9.07 11.14
CA LYS A 30 -22.67 9.35 11.12
C LYS A 30 -23.48 8.13 11.54
N LEU A 31 -23.23 6.97 10.91
CA LEU A 31 -23.97 5.74 11.17
C LEU A 31 -23.81 5.23 12.61
N ILE A 32 -22.58 5.31 13.16
CA ILE A 32 -22.32 4.89 14.53
C ILE A 32 -23.14 5.71 15.52
N VAL A 33 -23.16 7.03 15.36
CA VAL A 33 -23.84 7.94 16.30
C VAL A 33 -25.37 7.90 16.13
N SER A 34 -25.87 7.67 14.91
CA SER A 34 -27.31 7.71 14.65
C SER A 34 -28.05 6.41 14.97
N GLU A 35 -27.39 5.25 14.84
CA GLU A 35 -28.08 3.95 14.85
C GLU A 35 -27.66 3.03 15.99
N LEU A 36 -26.46 3.19 16.54
CA LEU A 36 -25.97 2.33 17.62
C LEU A 36 -26.19 2.97 18.98
N ASP A 37 -26.51 2.12 19.95
CA ASP A 37 -26.70 2.52 21.34
C ASP A 37 -25.99 1.56 22.33
N GLY A 38 -25.95 1.97 23.59
CA GLY A 38 -25.42 1.19 24.70
C GLY A 38 -24.04 0.58 24.45
N PHE A 39 -23.94 -0.74 24.62
CA PHE A 39 -22.69 -1.47 24.45
C PHE A 39 -22.18 -1.46 23.00
N ASN A 40 -23.09 -1.52 22.02
CA ASN A 40 -22.73 -1.54 20.60
C ASN A 40 -22.12 -0.20 20.18
N LEU A 41 -22.67 0.92 20.68
CA LEU A 41 -22.10 2.25 20.47
C LEU A 41 -20.69 2.35 21.04
N ALA A 42 -20.48 1.93 22.29
CA ALA A 42 -19.18 1.98 22.94
C ALA A 42 -18.12 1.15 22.18
N GLU A 43 -18.45 -0.08 21.76
CA GLU A 43 -17.54 -0.90 20.95
C GLU A 43 -17.25 -0.24 19.58
N ALA A 44 -18.29 0.26 18.90
CA ALA A 44 -18.14 0.89 17.60
C ALA A 44 -17.31 2.18 17.65
N MET A 45 -17.45 3.00 18.69
CA MET A 45 -16.65 4.19 18.91
C MET A 45 -15.17 3.85 19.13
N ASN A 46 -14.86 2.82 19.92
CA ASN A 46 -13.49 2.35 20.10
C ASN A 46 -12.88 1.87 18.79
N LEU A 47 -13.63 1.08 18.01
CA LEU A 47 -13.21 0.63 16.69
C LEU A 47 -13.01 1.80 15.72
N HIS A 48 -13.91 2.78 15.72
CA HIS A 48 -13.79 3.99 14.91
C HIS A 48 -12.52 4.76 15.27
N HIS A 49 -12.27 4.99 16.56
CA HIS A 49 -11.08 5.71 17.03
C HIS A 49 -9.80 5.02 16.57
N MET A 50 -9.71 3.70 16.76
CA MET A 50 -8.57 2.93 16.27
C MET A 50 -8.40 3.07 14.76
N ILE A 51 -9.48 2.93 13.98
CA ILE A 51 -9.39 3.06 12.51
C ILE A 51 -8.84 4.44 12.12
N VAL A 52 -9.36 5.52 12.71
CA VAL A 52 -8.89 6.89 12.43
C VAL A 52 -7.41 7.06 12.78
N GLU A 53 -6.97 6.49 13.89
CA GLU A 53 -5.57 6.55 14.32
C GLU A 53 -4.64 5.82 13.34
N TYR A 54 -5.04 4.63 12.89
CA TYR A 54 -4.30 3.90 11.86
C TYR A 54 -4.32 4.61 10.49
N GLU A 55 -5.43 5.23 10.10
CA GLU A 55 -5.53 6.04 8.88
C GLU A 55 -4.49 7.18 8.91
N LYS A 56 -4.36 7.88 10.05
CA LYS A 56 -3.34 8.93 10.23
C LYS A 56 -1.91 8.39 10.17
N ILE A 57 -1.65 7.27 10.84
CA ILE A 57 -0.31 6.64 10.81
C ILE A 57 0.07 6.26 9.38
N LEU A 58 -0.88 5.71 8.60
CA LEU A 58 -0.63 5.36 7.20
C LEU A 58 -0.33 6.60 6.35
N GLU A 59 -1.05 7.70 6.53
CA GLU A 59 -0.77 8.95 5.82
C GLU A 59 0.62 9.49 6.14
N ASP A 60 1.03 9.46 7.41
CA ASP A 60 2.34 9.94 7.82
C ASP A 60 3.47 9.04 7.33
N LEU A 61 3.26 7.72 7.28
CA LEU A 61 4.20 6.79 6.66
C LEU A 61 4.33 7.03 5.15
N ASP A 62 3.21 7.26 4.45
CA ASP A 62 3.24 7.56 3.02
C ASP A 62 3.96 8.88 2.74
N LYS A 63 3.80 9.90 3.59
CA LYS A 63 4.60 11.15 3.51
C LYS A 63 6.09 10.89 3.71
N GLN A 64 6.46 10.08 4.71
CA GLN A 64 7.86 9.73 4.96
C GLN A 64 8.48 8.98 3.77
N ILE A 65 7.77 7.99 3.22
CA ILE A 65 8.19 7.25 2.02
C ILE A 65 8.43 8.23 0.86
N ASN A 66 7.47 9.10 0.57
CA ASN A 66 7.60 10.08 -0.51
C ASN A 66 8.82 10.99 -0.30
N HIS A 67 9.03 11.48 0.93
CA HIS A 67 10.17 12.33 1.26
C HIS A 67 11.52 11.59 1.06
N THR A 68 11.62 10.34 1.54
CA THR A 68 12.83 9.53 1.39
C THR A 68 13.13 9.25 -0.08
N VAL A 69 12.12 8.92 -0.88
CA VAL A 69 12.32 8.64 -2.31
C VAL A 69 12.79 9.89 -3.06
N VAL A 70 12.22 11.07 -2.77
CA VAL A 70 12.70 12.33 -3.34
C VAL A 70 14.15 12.62 -2.93
N ALA A 71 14.53 12.31 -1.69
CA ALA A 71 15.90 12.49 -1.21
C ALA A 71 16.93 11.55 -1.89
N CYS A 72 16.49 10.44 -2.49
CA CYS A 72 17.35 9.53 -3.26
C CYS A 72 17.71 10.07 -4.66
N GLY A 73 17.12 11.17 -5.11
CA GLY A 73 17.52 11.87 -6.34
C GLY A 73 17.42 11.02 -7.61
N GLU A 74 18.48 11.01 -8.41
CA GLU A 74 18.54 10.40 -9.75
C GLU A 74 18.18 8.90 -9.76
N ASP A 75 18.62 8.14 -8.74
CA ASP A 75 18.32 6.71 -8.64
C ASP A 75 16.80 6.44 -8.53
N ALA A 76 16.08 7.30 -7.81
CA ALA A 76 14.65 7.20 -7.67
C ALA A 76 13.91 7.60 -8.96
N GLU A 77 14.39 8.64 -9.65
CA GLU A 77 13.81 9.09 -10.92
C GLU A 77 13.93 8.02 -12.01
N ILE A 78 15.10 7.39 -12.12
CA ILE A 78 15.32 6.28 -13.05
C ILE A 78 14.36 5.14 -12.77
N LEU A 79 14.23 4.72 -11.51
CA LEU A 79 13.31 3.64 -11.15
C LEU A 79 11.86 3.97 -11.45
N ILE A 80 11.39 5.17 -11.08
CA ILE A 80 9.99 5.60 -11.32
C ILE A 80 9.67 5.68 -12.83
N SER A 81 10.66 5.96 -13.67
CA SER A 81 10.47 5.99 -15.12
C SER A 81 10.11 4.61 -15.72
N ILE A 82 10.40 3.51 -15.00
CA ILE A 82 10.13 2.15 -15.46
C ILE A 82 8.63 1.84 -15.27
N PRO A 83 7.91 1.38 -16.32
CA PRO A 83 6.52 0.97 -16.18
C PRO A 83 6.32 -0.07 -15.07
N GLY A 84 5.42 0.23 -14.13
CA GLY A 84 5.14 -0.61 -12.96
C GLY A 84 5.92 -0.24 -11.69
N PHE A 85 6.85 0.70 -11.77
CA PHE A 85 7.55 1.25 -10.60
C PHE A 85 6.89 2.54 -10.13
N GLY A 86 6.06 2.43 -9.08
CA GLY A 86 5.56 3.58 -8.34
C GLY A 86 6.45 3.90 -7.14
N ILE A 87 6.16 5.00 -6.43
CA ILE A 87 6.96 5.48 -5.30
C ILE A 87 7.22 4.39 -4.25
N LYS A 88 6.20 3.61 -3.87
CA LYS A 88 6.33 2.52 -2.88
C LYS A 88 7.25 1.39 -3.38
N THR A 89 7.13 1.03 -4.67
CA THR A 89 7.98 0.00 -5.30
C THR A 89 9.43 0.48 -5.40
N THR A 90 9.63 1.73 -5.83
CA THR A 90 10.93 2.38 -5.89
C THR A 90 11.58 2.43 -4.52
N MET A 91 10.85 2.86 -3.49
CA MET A 91 11.33 2.83 -2.11
C MET A 91 11.75 1.43 -1.70
N ALA A 92 10.91 0.42 -1.94
CA ALA A 92 11.21 -0.96 -1.56
C ALA A 92 12.49 -1.47 -2.22
N VAL A 93 12.69 -1.17 -3.52
CA VAL A 93 13.89 -1.55 -4.24
C VAL A 93 15.12 -0.81 -3.72
N LEU A 94 15.04 0.50 -3.51
CA LEU A 94 16.14 1.29 -2.95
C LEU A 94 16.51 0.85 -1.52
N ALA A 95 15.52 0.57 -0.68
CA ALA A 95 15.74 0.08 0.68
C ALA A 95 16.38 -1.31 0.70
N TYR A 96 16.01 -2.18 -0.23
CA TYR A 96 16.53 -3.54 -0.32
C TYR A 96 17.91 -3.62 -0.99
N ALA A 97 18.09 -2.93 -2.11
CA ALA A 97 19.32 -2.89 -2.87
C ALA A 97 20.37 -1.95 -2.26
N GLY A 98 19.95 -0.93 -1.51
CA GLY A 98 20.83 0.12 -1.01
C GLY A 98 21.49 0.88 -2.17
N ASP A 99 22.77 1.20 -2.01
CA ASP A 99 23.56 1.83 -3.06
C ASP A 99 23.74 0.89 -4.26
N MET A 100 23.13 1.22 -5.40
CA MET A 100 23.19 0.40 -6.61
C MET A 100 24.57 0.40 -7.26
N ARG A 101 25.44 1.36 -6.95
CA ARG A 101 26.81 1.46 -7.48
C ARG A 101 27.73 0.37 -6.93
N ARG A 102 27.29 -0.38 -5.91
CA ARG A 102 28.01 -1.56 -5.39
C ARG A 102 28.03 -2.74 -6.37
N PHE A 103 27.18 -2.71 -7.39
CA PHE A 103 27.11 -3.74 -8.42
C PHE A 103 27.91 -3.29 -9.65
N GLU A 104 28.92 -4.08 -10.04
CA GLU A 104 29.73 -3.81 -11.23
C GLU A 104 28.93 -3.99 -12.52
N LYS A 105 27.93 -4.89 -12.51
CA LYS A 105 27.11 -5.23 -13.68
C LYS A 105 25.62 -5.17 -13.34
N PRO A 106 24.77 -4.65 -14.26
CA PRO A 106 23.31 -4.62 -14.05
C PRO A 106 22.70 -5.99 -13.75
N SER A 107 23.24 -7.06 -14.34
CA SER A 107 22.78 -8.44 -14.08
C SER A 107 22.95 -8.88 -12.63
N GLN A 108 23.93 -8.34 -11.90
CA GLN A 108 24.14 -8.64 -10.49
C GLN A 108 23.02 -8.04 -9.63
N LEU A 109 22.62 -6.80 -9.92
CA LEU A 109 21.50 -6.13 -9.26
C LEU A 109 20.18 -6.87 -9.53
N VAL A 110 19.91 -7.21 -10.79
CA VAL A 110 18.72 -7.96 -11.25
C VAL A 110 18.61 -9.31 -10.52
N ASN A 111 19.71 -10.07 -10.45
CA ASN A 111 19.75 -11.34 -9.73
C ASN A 111 19.60 -11.15 -8.20
N TYR A 112 20.14 -10.05 -7.64
CA TYR A 112 20.06 -9.76 -6.22
C TYR A 112 18.62 -9.41 -5.77
N ILE A 113 17.91 -8.60 -6.57
CA ILE A 113 16.51 -8.22 -6.33
C ILE A 113 15.56 -9.40 -6.64
N GLY A 114 16.00 -10.40 -7.41
CA GLY A 114 15.17 -11.53 -7.84
C GLY A 114 14.20 -11.16 -8.97
N PHE A 115 14.49 -10.08 -9.70
CA PHE A 115 13.68 -9.57 -10.80
C PHE A 115 14.41 -9.82 -12.13
N SER A 116 14.52 -11.09 -12.55
CA SER A 116 15.20 -11.46 -13.81
C SER A 116 14.19 -11.90 -14.89
N PRO A 117 13.57 -10.94 -15.62
CA PRO A 117 12.80 -11.28 -16.82
C PRO A 117 13.76 -11.67 -17.95
N ARG A 118 13.48 -12.78 -18.64
CA ARG A 118 14.22 -13.12 -19.85
C ARG A 118 13.79 -12.19 -20.98
N LEU A 119 14.61 -11.22 -21.35
CA LEU A 119 14.37 -10.34 -22.50
C LEU A 119 15.20 -10.81 -23.69
N TYR A 120 14.51 -11.18 -24.78
CA TYR A 120 15.11 -11.38 -26.10
C TYR A 120 14.72 -10.20 -26.98
N ALA A 121 15.61 -9.21 -27.10
CA ALA A 121 15.45 -8.08 -28.00
C ALA A 121 16.44 -8.22 -29.16
N SER A 122 15.94 -8.52 -30.37
CA SER A 122 16.75 -8.59 -31.59
C SER A 122 16.16 -7.68 -32.66
N GLY A 123 16.75 -6.50 -32.85
CA GLY A 123 16.35 -5.54 -33.88
C GLY A 123 14.94 -5.00 -33.67
N ASP A 124 13.95 -5.56 -34.38
CA ASP A 124 12.53 -5.14 -34.36
C ASP A 124 11.64 -6.00 -33.44
N ILE A 125 12.19 -7.02 -32.77
CA ILE A 125 11.39 -7.98 -32.01
C ILE A 125 11.88 -8.01 -30.56
N GLU A 126 11.03 -7.57 -29.64
CA GLU A 126 11.15 -7.83 -28.21
C GLU A 126 10.25 -9.00 -27.80
N ARG A 127 10.84 -10.02 -27.17
CA ARG A 127 10.13 -11.11 -26.51
C ARG A 127 10.51 -11.13 -25.04
N SER A 128 9.53 -10.88 -24.18
CA SER A 128 9.62 -11.10 -22.74
C SER A 128 9.23 -12.54 -22.41
N GLY A 129 10.21 -13.32 -21.94
CA GLY A 129 10.04 -14.67 -21.39
C GLY A 129 9.61 -14.64 -19.92
N SER A 130 9.49 -15.82 -19.31
CA SER A 130 9.08 -15.95 -17.91
C SER A 130 10.09 -15.32 -16.94
N ILE A 131 9.57 -14.77 -15.84
CA ILE A 131 10.37 -14.31 -14.70
C ILE A 131 11.02 -15.55 -14.08
N GLN A 132 12.35 -15.62 -14.09
CA GLN A 132 13.07 -16.66 -13.35
C GLN A 132 13.24 -16.24 -11.91
N LYS A 133 13.00 -17.19 -11.01
CA LYS A 133 13.05 -17.01 -9.55
C LYS A 133 14.46 -17.16 -9.02
#